data_AF-A0A3M1S611-F1
#
_entry.id   AF-A0A3M1S611-F1
#
_cell.length_a   1.000
_cell.length_b   1.000
_cell.length_c   1.000
_cell.angle_alpha   90.00
_cell.angle_beta   90.00
_cell.angle_gamma   90.00
#
_symmetry.space_group_name_H-M   'P 1'
#
loop_
_entity.id
_entity.type
_entity.pdbx_description
1 polymer ?
#
loop_
_entity_poly.entity_id
_entity_poly.type
_entity_poly.pdbx_seq_one_letter_code
_entity_poly.pdbx_strand_id
1 'polypeptide(L)'
;MRTILATTVILAVGLFVSEKAFGQCYEGPAEGTPIFNGKDLSGWVVEGAGEYEADGQRKPVWRVEDGKIVCDGHGFGFLRYDTPFRDFVLHVEFRMISKNCNSGVGIRGAKFDPKHFETRPSVSGYEVQILDDSGKKPDKHSSGSLYRYIAPKKNAVKPTGEWNVLEIACLGPVVRVVLNGEELYTIDQRDIDELSEKPLEGYVSVQNHGHQVEFRNITVREMQRVASRRCR
;
A
#
# COMPACT_ATOMS: atom_id res chain seq x y z
N MET A 1 -32.89 48.78 13.44
CA MET A 1 -31.42 48.86 13.60
C MET A 1 -30.84 47.46 13.40
N ARG A 2 -29.73 47.37 12.67
CA ARG A 2 -29.24 46.19 11.95
C ARG A 2 -28.76 45.05 12.87
N THR A 3 -29.20 43.83 12.58
CA THR A 3 -28.68 42.57 13.12
C THR A 3 -27.36 42.23 12.42
N ILE A 4 -26.27 42.05 13.17
CA ILE A 4 -24.96 41.65 12.66
C ILE A 4 -24.89 40.12 12.75
N LEU A 5 -24.87 39.42 11.60
CA LEU A 5 -24.47 38.01 11.55
C LEU A 5 -22.94 37.93 11.57
N ALA A 6 -22.39 37.26 12.57
CA ALA A 6 -20.99 36.87 12.60
C ALA A 6 -20.79 35.64 11.72
N THR A 7 -20.08 35.78 10.61
CA THR A 7 -19.67 34.66 9.76
C THR A 7 -18.38 34.07 10.33
N THR A 8 -18.46 32.87 10.89
CA THR A 8 -17.29 32.09 11.31
C THR A 8 -16.54 31.63 10.07
N VAL A 9 -15.37 32.21 9.80
CA VAL A 9 -14.44 31.71 8.80
C VAL A 9 -13.70 30.51 9.41
N ILE A 10 -14.05 29.30 8.97
CA ILE A 10 -13.27 28.10 9.25
C ILE A 10 -12.04 28.18 8.35
N LEU A 11 -10.91 28.59 8.93
CA LEU A 11 -9.62 28.53 8.26
C LEU A 11 -9.19 27.05 8.23
N ALA A 12 -9.45 26.37 7.11
CA ALA A 12 -8.84 25.08 6.84
C ALA A 12 -7.33 25.33 6.66
N VAL A 13 -6.54 25.04 7.70
CA VAL A 13 -5.08 25.02 7.60
C VAL A 13 -4.73 23.77 6.80
N GLY A 14 -4.73 23.91 5.48
CA GLY A 14 -4.13 22.93 4.59
C GLY A 14 -2.65 22.83 4.92
N LEU A 15 -2.23 21.69 5.46
CA LEU A 15 -0.84 21.27 5.52
C LEU A 15 -0.34 21.13 4.08
N PHE A 16 0.17 22.23 3.52
CA PHE A 16 0.99 22.16 2.31
C PHE A 16 2.32 21.52 2.69
N VAL A 17 2.37 20.19 2.60
CA VAL A 17 3.64 19.48 2.51
C VAL A 17 4.35 20.00 1.26
N SER A 18 5.55 20.55 1.43
CA SER A 18 6.37 21.11 0.37
C SER A 18 6.63 20.09 -0.74
N GLU A 19 5.89 20.19 -1.86
CA GLU A 19 6.02 19.43 -3.12
C GLU A 19 7.34 19.64 -3.89
N LYS A 20 8.41 20.14 -3.25
CA LYS A 20 9.51 20.80 -3.95
C LYS A 20 10.53 19.93 -4.70
N ALA A 21 10.29 18.63 -4.91
CA ALA A 21 11.12 17.85 -5.83
C ALA A 21 10.40 16.69 -6.54
N PHE A 22 9.44 16.04 -5.88
CA PHE A 22 8.83 14.80 -6.37
C PHE A 22 7.70 15.02 -7.39
N GLY A 23 6.93 16.11 -7.26
CA GLY A 23 5.74 16.40 -8.07
C GLY A 23 5.99 17.28 -9.32
N GLN A 24 7.18 17.85 -9.51
CA GLN A 24 7.40 18.81 -10.61
C GLN A 24 7.41 18.18 -12.02
N CYS A 25 7.46 16.84 -12.08
CA CYS A 25 7.57 16.09 -13.32
C CYS A 25 6.45 15.08 -13.53
N TYR A 26 5.48 15.01 -12.62
CA TYR A 26 4.36 14.09 -12.71
C TYR A 26 3.06 14.82 -12.36
N GLU A 27 2.06 14.66 -13.22
CA GLU A 27 0.71 15.19 -13.01
C GLU A 27 -0.29 14.04 -13.00
N GLY A 28 -1.38 14.20 -12.27
CA GLY A 28 -2.43 13.20 -12.14
C GLY A 28 -3.67 13.79 -11.47
N PRO A 29 -4.75 13.03 -11.32
CA PRO A 29 -5.95 13.51 -10.65
C PRO A 29 -5.67 13.84 -9.18
N ALA A 30 -6.37 14.84 -8.64
CA ALA A 30 -6.24 15.21 -7.23
C ALA A 30 -6.72 14.07 -6.30
N GLU A 31 -7.82 13.42 -6.69
CA GLU A 31 -8.43 12.30 -5.98
C GLU A 31 -8.06 10.96 -6.63
N GLY A 32 -7.95 9.91 -5.82
CA GLY A 32 -7.68 8.55 -6.29
C GLY A 32 -8.94 7.83 -6.75
N THR A 33 -8.83 7.06 -7.83
CA THR A 33 -9.87 6.13 -8.29
C THR A 33 -9.91 4.93 -7.35
N PRO A 34 -11.07 4.57 -6.75
CA PRO A 34 -11.19 3.35 -5.96
C PRO A 34 -10.94 2.11 -6.82
N ILE A 35 -9.96 1.29 -6.42
CA ILE A 35 -9.73 -0.04 -7.00
C ILE A 35 -10.40 -1.16 -6.19
N PHE A 36 -10.89 -0.83 -5.00
CA PHE A 36 -11.81 -1.66 -4.23
C PHE A 36 -13.18 -0.98 -4.13
N ASN A 37 -14.23 -1.68 -4.52
CA ASN A 37 -15.58 -1.12 -4.65
C ASN A 37 -16.40 -1.14 -3.33
N GLY A 38 -15.86 -1.72 -2.25
CA GLY A 38 -16.53 -1.82 -0.96
C GLY A 38 -17.66 -2.87 -0.88
N LYS A 39 -17.89 -3.66 -1.94
CA LYS A 39 -19.03 -4.59 -2.05
C LYS A 39 -18.59 -6.02 -2.29
N ASP A 40 -17.63 -6.21 -3.17
CA ASP A 40 -17.11 -7.52 -3.56
C ASP A 40 -15.66 -7.43 -4.05
N LEU A 41 -15.11 -8.55 -4.49
CA LEU A 41 -13.74 -8.65 -5.00
C LEU A 41 -13.67 -8.47 -6.53
N SER A 42 -14.64 -7.81 -7.16
CA SER A 42 -14.57 -7.52 -8.60
C SER A 42 -13.29 -6.74 -8.93
N GLY A 43 -12.55 -7.23 -9.93
CA GLY A 43 -11.24 -6.69 -10.29
C GLY A 43 -10.08 -7.22 -9.45
N TRP A 44 -10.33 -8.07 -8.45
CA TRP A 44 -9.29 -8.72 -7.63
C TRP A 44 -9.22 -10.22 -7.90
N VAL A 45 -8.00 -10.76 -7.88
CA VAL A 45 -7.68 -12.16 -8.14
C VAL A 45 -6.99 -12.73 -6.90
N VAL A 46 -7.52 -13.84 -6.40
CA VAL A 46 -6.90 -14.60 -5.31
C VAL A 46 -5.78 -15.46 -5.89
N GLU A 47 -4.57 -15.33 -5.35
CA GLU A 47 -3.37 -16.06 -5.77
C GLU A 47 -2.75 -16.80 -4.57
N GLY A 48 -2.57 -18.12 -4.69
CA GLY A 48 -2.17 -18.97 -3.57
C GLY A 48 -3.37 -19.53 -2.81
N ALA A 49 -3.32 -19.53 -1.47
CA ALA A 49 -4.41 -20.06 -0.65
C ALA A 49 -5.68 -19.21 -0.79
N GLY A 50 -6.74 -19.80 -1.36
CA GLY A 50 -8.03 -19.14 -1.55
C GLY A 50 -9.16 -19.61 -0.64
N GLU A 51 -9.04 -20.81 -0.07
CA GLU A 51 -10.02 -21.37 0.86
C GLU A 51 -9.30 -22.17 1.96
N TYR A 52 -9.99 -22.38 3.07
CA TYR A 52 -9.54 -23.21 4.17
C TYR A 52 -10.72 -23.99 4.77
N GLU A 53 -10.43 -25.08 5.46
CA GLU A 53 -11.43 -25.89 6.17
C GLU A 53 -11.52 -25.44 7.63
N ALA A 54 -12.73 -25.12 8.11
CA ALA A 54 -13.01 -24.89 9.51
C ALA A 54 -14.44 -25.34 9.83
N ASP A 55 -14.61 -26.03 10.96
CA ASP A 55 -15.91 -26.56 11.42
C ASP A 55 -16.59 -27.49 10.40
N GLY A 56 -15.78 -28.22 9.61
CA GLY A 56 -16.27 -29.10 8.55
C GLY A 56 -16.83 -28.36 7.33
N GLN A 57 -16.49 -27.08 7.16
CA GLN A 57 -16.91 -26.25 6.03
C GLN A 57 -15.71 -25.57 5.36
N ARG A 58 -15.75 -25.51 4.03
CA ARG A 58 -14.85 -24.69 3.22
C ARG A 58 -15.26 -23.22 3.36
N LYS A 59 -14.32 -22.39 3.80
CA LYS A 59 -14.47 -20.94 3.97
C LYS A 59 -13.45 -20.21 3.08
N PRO A 60 -13.79 -19.07 2.48
CA PRO A 60 -12.84 -18.30 1.69
C PRO A 60 -11.79 -17.64 2.59
N VAL A 61 -10.54 -17.58 2.14
CA VAL A 61 -9.47 -16.83 2.83
C VAL A 61 -9.71 -15.32 2.72
N TRP A 62 -10.26 -14.87 1.60
CA TRP A 62 -10.53 -13.47 1.29
C TRP A 62 -12.02 -13.24 1.11
N ARG A 63 -12.57 -12.24 1.79
CA ARG A 63 -13.99 -11.88 1.69
C ARG A 63 -14.19 -10.38 1.87
N VAL A 64 -15.37 -9.90 1.53
CA VAL A 64 -15.79 -8.52 1.80
C VAL A 64 -16.82 -8.51 2.92
N GLU A 65 -16.64 -7.63 3.90
CA GLU A 65 -17.52 -7.48 5.04
C GLU A 65 -17.54 -6.02 5.51
N ASP A 66 -18.70 -5.39 5.65
CA ASP A 66 -18.84 -3.98 6.06
C ASP A 66 -17.96 -2.99 5.27
N GLY A 67 -17.85 -3.18 3.96
CA GLY A 67 -17.04 -2.28 3.12
C GLY A 67 -15.53 -2.43 3.30
N LYS A 68 -15.05 -3.52 3.89
CA LYS A 68 -13.62 -3.86 3.98
C LYS A 68 -13.33 -5.23 3.37
N ILE A 69 -12.14 -5.38 2.80
CA ILE A 69 -11.55 -6.67 2.47
C ILE A 69 -11.04 -7.27 3.79
N VAL A 70 -11.39 -8.52 4.06
CA VAL A 70 -10.90 -9.28 5.21
C VAL A 70 -10.11 -10.48 4.72
N CYS A 71 -8.88 -10.60 5.23
CA CYS A 71 -8.07 -11.80 5.14
C CYS A 71 -8.23 -12.60 6.44
N ASP A 72 -8.70 -13.85 6.33
CA ASP A 72 -8.86 -14.73 7.50
C ASP A 72 -7.53 -15.37 7.97
N GLY A 73 -6.43 -15.13 7.25
CA GLY A 73 -5.09 -15.51 7.71
C GLY A 73 -4.78 -17.00 7.61
N HIS A 74 -5.43 -17.74 6.72
CA HIS A 74 -5.14 -19.16 6.51
C HIS A 74 -4.26 -19.38 5.28
N GLY A 75 -3.11 -20.04 5.47
CA GLY A 75 -2.15 -20.33 4.39
C GLY A 75 -1.29 -19.13 4.01
N PHE A 76 -0.82 -19.13 2.77
CA PHE A 76 0.02 -18.08 2.20
C PHE A 76 -0.48 -17.73 0.80
N GLY A 77 -0.50 -16.44 0.46
CA GLY A 77 -0.95 -15.98 -0.84
C GLY A 77 -1.13 -14.48 -0.89
N PHE A 78 -1.78 -14.03 -1.94
CA PHE A 78 -2.01 -12.62 -2.23
C PHE A 78 -3.42 -12.43 -2.79
N LEU A 79 -3.96 -11.25 -2.58
CA LEU A 79 -5.10 -10.74 -3.32
C LEU A 79 -4.59 -9.61 -4.21
N ARG A 80 -4.58 -9.84 -5.52
CA ARG A 80 -3.98 -8.95 -6.53
C ARG A 80 -5.06 -8.22 -7.30
N TYR A 81 -4.91 -6.91 -7.52
CA TYR A 81 -5.78 -6.19 -8.44
C TYR A 81 -5.40 -6.51 -9.89
N ASP A 82 -6.36 -6.83 -10.75
CA ASP A 82 -6.14 -7.35 -12.11
C ASP A 82 -5.90 -6.25 -13.16
N THR A 83 -5.17 -5.22 -12.76
CA THR A 83 -4.70 -4.15 -13.66
C THR A 83 -3.29 -3.73 -13.21
N PRO A 84 -2.29 -3.75 -14.10
CA PRO A 84 -0.96 -3.28 -13.76
C PRO A 84 -0.92 -1.74 -13.76
N PHE A 85 -0.04 -1.19 -12.92
CA PHE A 85 0.23 0.24 -12.84
C PHE A 85 1.72 0.51 -13.00
N ARG A 86 2.05 1.59 -13.70
CA ARG A 86 3.43 2.05 -13.89
C ARG A 86 3.78 3.17 -12.91
N ASP A 87 3.24 4.34 -13.19
CA ASP A 87 3.44 5.55 -12.41
C ASP A 87 2.16 5.86 -11.64
N PHE A 88 2.21 5.77 -10.31
CA PHE A 88 1.01 5.88 -9.49
C PHE A 88 1.28 6.34 -8.06
N VAL A 89 0.25 6.89 -7.42
CA VAL A 89 0.15 6.99 -5.96
C VAL A 89 -0.96 6.09 -5.48
N LEU A 90 -0.61 5.09 -4.70
CA LEU A 90 -1.50 4.15 -4.04
C LEU A 90 -1.78 4.63 -2.62
N HIS A 91 -3.06 4.65 -2.24
CA HIS A 91 -3.50 4.83 -0.86
C HIS A 91 -4.22 3.55 -0.42
N VAL A 92 -3.85 3.05 0.76
CA VAL A 92 -4.43 1.85 1.39
C VAL A 92 -4.61 2.12 2.87
N GLU A 93 -5.80 1.84 3.39
CA GLU A 93 -5.99 1.70 4.83
C GLU A 93 -5.95 0.24 5.23
N PHE A 94 -5.21 -0.08 6.29
CA PHE A 94 -5.12 -1.45 6.81
C PHE A 94 -5.27 -1.50 8.32
N ARG A 95 -5.73 -2.65 8.82
CA ARG A 95 -5.85 -2.94 10.25
C ARG A 95 -5.42 -4.37 10.51
N MET A 96 -4.39 -4.53 11.35
CA MET A 96 -3.98 -5.83 11.85
C MET A 96 -5.00 -6.31 12.90
N ILE A 97 -5.50 -7.53 12.75
CA ILE A 97 -6.48 -8.11 13.69
C ILE A 97 -5.78 -9.10 14.64
N SER A 98 -4.92 -9.96 14.11
CA SER A 98 -4.14 -10.89 14.93
C SER A 98 -2.94 -10.22 15.57
N LYS A 99 -2.58 -10.63 16.79
CA LYS A 99 -1.25 -10.36 17.35
C LYS A 99 -0.17 -11.04 16.49
N ASN A 100 1.02 -10.44 16.46
CA ASN A 100 2.13 -10.90 15.61
C ASN A 100 1.78 -10.93 14.12
N CYS A 101 0.79 -10.13 13.68
CA CYS A 101 0.39 -10.07 12.29
C CYS A 101 1.61 -9.83 11.39
N ASN A 102 1.68 -10.60 10.31
CA ASN A 102 2.59 -10.41 9.21
C ASN A 102 1.76 -10.36 7.93
N SER A 103 1.98 -9.34 7.12
CA SER A 103 1.33 -9.09 5.83
C SER A 103 2.20 -8.07 5.08
N GLY A 104 1.70 -7.56 3.96
CA GLY A 104 2.40 -6.58 3.16
C GLY A 104 1.55 -6.12 1.99
N VAL A 105 1.96 -4.99 1.41
CA VAL A 105 1.41 -4.47 0.16
C VAL A 105 2.45 -4.65 -0.93
N GLY A 106 2.13 -5.51 -1.90
CA GLY A 106 2.91 -5.70 -3.11
C GLY A 106 2.71 -4.54 -4.08
N ILE A 107 3.79 -4.02 -4.66
CA ILE A 107 3.76 -2.97 -5.68
C ILE A 107 4.67 -3.37 -6.85
N ARG A 108 4.21 -3.12 -8.08
CA ARG A 108 4.90 -3.48 -9.32
C ARG A 108 5.32 -4.97 -9.36
N GLY A 109 4.54 -5.84 -8.69
CA GLY A 109 4.80 -7.27 -8.65
C GLY A 109 4.31 -7.98 -9.91
N ALA A 110 4.84 -9.17 -10.18
CA ALA A 110 4.26 -10.09 -11.15
C ALA A 110 3.01 -10.79 -10.58
N LYS A 111 2.30 -11.56 -11.42
CA LYS A 111 1.29 -12.51 -10.95
C LYS A 111 1.97 -13.58 -10.11
N PHE A 112 1.47 -13.87 -8.92
CA PHE A 112 2.07 -14.87 -8.04
C PHE A 112 1.67 -16.29 -8.46
N ASP A 113 2.68 -17.15 -8.62
CA ASP A 113 2.52 -18.60 -8.75
C ASP A 113 3.13 -19.28 -7.51
N PRO A 114 2.35 -20.01 -6.70
CA PRO A 114 2.86 -20.67 -5.50
C PRO A 114 3.93 -21.73 -5.76
N LYS A 115 4.12 -22.17 -7.01
CA LYS A 115 5.20 -23.10 -7.41
C LYS A 115 6.53 -22.40 -7.67
N HIS A 116 6.53 -21.07 -7.82
CA HIS A 116 7.66 -20.29 -8.28
C HIS A 116 7.95 -19.13 -7.31
N PHE A 117 8.93 -19.31 -6.43
CA PHE A 117 9.26 -18.35 -5.38
C PHE A 117 9.59 -16.94 -5.91
N GLU A 118 10.23 -16.87 -7.07
CA GLU A 118 10.62 -15.65 -7.75
C GLU A 118 9.44 -14.78 -8.17
N THR A 119 8.24 -15.36 -8.28
CA THR A 119 7.02 -14.61 -8.64
C THR A 119 6.42 -13.84 -7.46
N ARG A 120 6.85 -14.11 -6.22
CA ARG A 120 6.38 -13.38 -5.02
C ARG A 120 6.55 -11.87 -5.23
N PRO A 121 5.57 -11.02 -4.89
CA PRO A 121 5.69 -9.56 -5.03
C PRO A 121 6.94 -8.95 -4.39
N SER A 122 7.40 -9.42 -3.23
CA SER A 122 8.68 -8.99 -2.62
C SER A 122 9.91 -9.29 -3.48
N VAL A 123 9.82 -10.27 -4.37
CA VAL A 123 10.91 -10.73 -5.25
C VAL A 123 10.78 -10.16 -6.65
N SER A 124 9.63 -10.34 -7.31
CA SER A 124 9.39 -9.88 -8.68
C SER A 124 9.24 -8.36 -8.78
N GLY A 125 8.65 -7.72 -7.77
CA GLY A 125 8.50 -6.28 -7.65
C GLY A 125 9.02 -5.80 -6.31
N TYR A 126 8.16 -5.15 -5.53
CA TYR A 126 8.47 -4.73 -4.17
C TYR A 126 7.35 -5.05 -3.20
N GLU A 127 7.68 -5.03 -1.92
CA GLU A 127 6.73 -5.23 -0.82
C GLU A 127 6.98 -4.13 0.22
N VAL A 128 5.91 -3.41 0.57
CA VAL A 128 5.88 -2.55 1.76
C VAL A 128 5.32 -3.36 2.91
N GLN A 129 6.15 -3.58 3.91
CA GLN A 129 5.89 -4.54 4.98
C GLN A 129 4.78 -4.08 5.93
N ILE A 130 3.96 -5.03 6.41
CA ILE A 130 3.02 -4.86 7.52
C ILE A 130 3.36 -5.89 8.60
N LEU A 131 3.75 -5.42 9.78
CA LEU A 131 4.17 -6.24 10.90
C LEU A 131 3.69 -5.67 12.25
N ASP A 132 3.28 -6.52 13.19
CA ASP A 132 2.93 -6.11 14.56
C ASP A 132 4.20 -5.75 15.39
N ASP A 133 4.76 -4.58 15.11
CA ASP A 133 6.02 -4.09 15.66
C ASP A 133 5.97 -2.65 16.19
N SER A 134 4.76 -2.11 16.43
CA SER A 134 4.54 -0.78 17.00
C SER A 134 5.43 -0.53 18.23
N GLY A 135 6.18 0.57 18.19
CA GLY A 135 7.06 1.01 19.28
C GLY A 135 8.40 0.27 19.37
N LYS A 136 8.70 -0.66 18.46
CA LYS A 136 10.02 -1.32 18.35
C LYS A 136 10.98 -0.46 17.52
N LYS A 137 12.29 -0.67 17.71
CA LYS A 137 13.32 -0.05 16.86
C LYS A 137 13.16 -0.59 15.43
N PRO A 138 13.00 0.26 14.40
CA PRO A 138 12.75 -0.22 13.05
C PRO A 138 13.98 -0.85 12.40
N ASP A 139 13.76 -1.88 11.59
CA ASP A 139 14.75 -2.47 10.69
C ASP A 139 14.17 -2.75 9.29
N LYS A 140 14.90 -3.48 8.43
CA LYS A 140 14.50 -3.78 7.04
C LYS A 140 13.33 -4.78 6.92
N HIS A 141 12.81 -5.29 8.03
CA HIS A 141 11.65 -6.19 8.12
C HIS A 141 10.52 -5.57 8.97
N SER A 142 10.69 -4.32 9.40
CA SER A 142 9.67 -3.59 10.17
C SER A 142 8.53 -3.05 9.30
N SER A 143 7.39 -2.74 9.92
CA SER A 143 6.28 -2.08 9.24
C SER A 143 6.71 -0.83 8.47
N GLY A 144 6.27 -0.73 7.22
CA GLY A 144 6.61 0.36 6.32
C GLY A 144 7.97 0.26 5.64
N SER A 145 8.81 -0.72 6.00
CA SER A 145 10.05 -1.02 5.26
C SER A 145 9.76 -1.37 3.80
N LEU A 146 10.71 -1.06 2.92
CA LEU A 146 10.79 -1.73 1.63
C LEU A 146 11.44 -3.07 1.94
N TYR A 147 10.63 -4.11 2.10
CA TYR A 147 11.02 -5.34 2.78
C TYR A 147 12.34 -5.89 2.24
N ARG A 148 13.29 -6.17 3.16
CA ARG A 148 14.71 -6.58 2.96
C ARG A 148 15.69 -5.52 2.43
N TYR A 149 15.20 -4.36 1.98
CA TYR A 149 16.03 -3.35 1.32
C TYR A 149 16.22 -2.10 2.16
N ILE A 150 15.12 -1.44 2.53
CA ILE A 150 15.12 -0.10 3.14
C ILE A 150 14.36 -0.14 4.46
N ALA A 151 15.08 0.13 5.55
CA ALA A 151 14.45 0.31 6.85
C ALA A 151 13.76 1.69 6.91
N PRO A 152 12.58 1.79 7.55
CA PRO A 152 11.92 3.08 7.69
C PRO A 152 12.68 3.95 8.70
N LYS A 153 12.72 5.27 8.47
CA LYS A 153 13.36 6.23 9.39
C LYS A 153 12.77 6.19 10.81
N LYS A 154 11.49 5.81 10.92
CA LYS A 154 10.73 5.75 12.16
C LYS A 154 9.74 4.59 12.10
N ASN A 155 9.50 3.91 13.22
CA ASN A 155 8.36 3.02 13.35
C ASN A 155 7.09 3.88 13.55
N ALA A 156 6.27 3.99 12.50
CA ALA A 156 5.06 4.82 12.49
C ALA A 156 3.77 4.01 12.49
N VAL A 157 3.85 2.67 12.58
CA VAL A 157 2.69 1.80 12.63
C VAL A 157 2.00 1.91 13.98
N LYS A 158 0.67 1.90 13.99
CA LYS A 158 -0.14 1.83 15.20
C LYS A 158 -0.26 0.38 15.69
N PRO A 159 -0.55 0.16 16.97
CA PRO A 159 -0.76 -1.18 17.52
C PRO A 159 -1.86 -1.99 16.79
N THR A 160 -1.78 -3.32 16.90
CA THR A 160 -2.85 -4.25 16.48
C THR A 160 -4.22 -3.77 16.96
N GLY A 161 -5.21 -3.77 16.06
CA GLY A 161 -6.57 -3.30 16.30
C GLY A 161 -6.85 -1.88 15.79
N GLU A 162 -5.82 -1.11 15.43
CA GLU A 162 -5.98 0.26 14.93
C GLU A 162 -5.83 0.37 13.40
N TRP A 163 -6.59 1.31 12.81
CA TRP A 163 -6.46 1.64 11.40
C TRP A 163 -5.22 2.48 11.12
N ASN A 164 -4.42 1.99 10.18
CA ASN A 164 -3.24 2.64 9.63
C ASN A 164 -3.54 3.14 8.22
N VAL A 165 -2.94 4.27 7.85
CA VAL A 165 -3.01 4.87 6.51
C VAL A 165 -1.65 4.76 5.84
N LEU A 166 -1.58 4.06 4.71
CA LEU A 166 -0.37 3.87 3.93
C LEU A 166 -0.51 4.53 2.57
N GLU A 167 0.39 5.45 2.26
CA GLU A 167 0.53 6.03 0.93
C GLU A 167 1.87 5.61 0.31
N ILE A 168 1.83 5.09 -0.91
CA ILE A 168 3.00 4.65 -1.67
C ILE A 168 2.97 5.35 -3.01
N ALA A 169 4.01 6.13 -3.31
CA ALA A 169 4.18 6.74 -4.61
C ALA A 169 5.31 6.05 -5.38
N CYS A 170 4.98 5.60 -6.58
CA CYS A 170 5.85 4.94 -7.53
C CYS A 170 5.92 5.82 -8.78
N LEU A 171 6.93 6.69 -8.91
CA LEU A 171 7.06 7.64 -10.02
C LEU A 171 8.39 7.45 -10.76
N GLY A 172 8.32 6.83 -11.93
CA GLY A 172 9.48 6.30 -12.63
C GLY A 172 10.26 5.37 -11.69
N PRO A 173 11.58 5.54 -11.55
CA PRO A 173 12.40 4.71 -10.66
C PRO A 173 12.28 5.10 -9.17
N VAL A 174 11.52 6.14 -8.84
CA VAL A 174 11.45 6.66 -7.47
C VAL A 174 10.30 6.02 -6.71
N VAL A 175 10.59 5.50 -5.52
CA VAL A 175 9.60 4.96 -4.57
C VAL A 175 9.62 5.80 -3.29
N ARG A 176 8.44 6.28 -2.89
CA ARG A 176 8.23 7.03 -1.65
C ARG A 176 7.15 6.37 -0.82
N VAL A 177 7.39 6.20 0.47
CA VAL A 177 6.45 5.57 1.41
C VAL A 177 6.17 6.48 2.59
N VAL A 178 4.88 6.69 2.86
CA VAL A 178 4.35 7.44 3.98
C VAL A 178 3.41 6.55 4.77
N LEU A 179 3.59 6.46 6.08
CA LEU A 179 2.72 5.70 6.98
C LEU A 179 2.21 6.62 8.08
N ASN A 180 0.89 6.73 8.21
CA ASN A 180 0.20 7.59 9.18
C ASN A 180 0.67 9.06 9.12
N GLY A 181 0.93 9.57 7.92
CA GLY A 181 1.41 10.95 7.69
C GLY A 181 2.92 11.14 7.86
N GLU A 182 3.65 10.12 8.31
CA GLU A 182 5.10 10.16 8.48
C GLU A 182 5.80 9.61 7.23
N GLU A 183 6.62 10.44 6.56
CA GLU A 183 7.45 9.96 5.45
C GLU A 183 8.58 9.07 5.96
N LEU A 184 8.54 7.80 5.59
CA LEU A 184 9.50 6.79 6.04
C LEU A 184 10.78 6.84 5.22
N TYR A 185 10.65 6.99 3.89
CA TYR A 185 11.76 7.16 2.96
C TYR A 185 11.25 7.59 1.57
N THR A 186 12.19 8.13 0.80
CA THR A 186 12.11 8.31 -0.65
C THR A 186 13.42 7.78 -1.21
N ILE A 187 13.36 6.87 -2.18
CA ILE A 187 14.53 6.26 -2.81
C ILE A 187 14.40 6.29 -4.33
N ASP A 188 15.52 6.39 -5.04
CA ASP A 188 15.60 6.06 -6.46
C ASP A 188 16.16 4.64 -6.58
N GLN A 189 15.43 3.72 -7.22
CA GLN A 189 15.85 2.32 -7.32
C GLN A 189 17.21 2.17 -8.02
N ARG A 190 17.60 3.12 -8.87
CA ARG A 190 18.86 3.09 -9.63
C ARG A 190 20.08 3.31 -8.76
N ASP A 191 19.89 3.92 -7.59
CA ASP A 191 20.97 4.17 -6.62
C ASP A 191 21.22 2.96 -5.70
N ILE A 192 20.49 1.86 -5.90
CA ILE A 192 20.57 0.64 -5.08
C ILE A 192 20.75 -0.55 -6.02
N ASP A 193 21.94 -1.17 -5.99
CA ASP A 193 22.34 -2.23 -6.93
C ASP A 193 21.29 -3.35 -7.01
N GLU A 194 20.76 -3.82 -5.89
CA GLU A 194 19.76 -4.90 -5.84
C GLU A 194 18.37 -4.51 -6.38
N LEU A 195 18.12 -3.21 -6.61
CA LEU A 195 16.84 -2.68 -7.11
C LEU A 195 16.96 -2.07 -8.51
N SER A 196 18.17 -1.88 -9.03
CA SER A 196 18.43 -1.17 -10.29
C SER A 196 17.62 -1.73 -11.47
N GLU A 197 17.56 -3.07 -11.58
CA GLU A 197 16.87 -3.80 -12.65
C GLU A 197 15.41 -4.21 -12.32
N LYS A 198 14.86 -3.75 -11.19
CA LYS A 198 13.47 -4.08 -10.83
C LYS A 198 12.45 -3.36 -11.73
N PRO A 199 11.26 -3.95 -11.92
CA PRO A 199 10.28 -3.41 -12.84
C PRO A 199 9.73 -2.04 -12.41
N LEU A 200 9.44 -1.20 -13.40
CA LEU A 200 8.76 0.09 -13.22
C LEU A 200 7.24 -0.01 -13.41
N GLU A 201 6.73 -1.19 -13.75
CA GLU A 201 5.32 -1.48 -13.98
C GLU A 201 4.98 -2.86 -13.45
N GLY A 202 3.79 -3.01 -12.87
CA GLY A 202 3.27 -4.32 -12.46
C GLY A 202 2.06 -4.16 -11.57
N TYR A 203 1.68 -5.23 -10.89
CA TYR A 203 0.43 -5.27 -10.15
C TYR A 203 0.58 -4.77 -8.71
N VAL A 204 -0.53 -4.32 -8.15
CA VAL A 204 -0.72 -4.08 -6.71
C VAL A 204 -1.38 -5.30 -6.09
N SER A 205 -0.92 -5.70 -4.91
CA SER A 205 -1.52 -6.80 -4.14
C SER A 205 -1.45 -6.57 -2.64
N VAL A 206 -2.30 -7.28 -1.90
CA VAL A 206 -2.22 -7.39 -0.43
C VAL A 206 -1.94 -8.83 -0.03
N GLN A 207 -1.14 -9.04 1.01
CA GLN A 207 -0.60 -10.35 1.35
C GLN A 207 -1.40 -11.06 2.46
N ASN A 208 -1.59 -12.37 2.28
CA ASN A 208 -1.89 -13.30 3.36
C ASN A 208 -0.61 -14.02 3.77
N HIS A 209 -0.21 -13.85 5.04
CA HIS A 209 0.93 -14.55 5.64
C HIS A 209 0.55 -15.23 6.96
N GLY A 210 -0.60 -15.88 7.00
CA GLY A 210 -1.01 -16.69 8.15
C GLY A 210 -1.65 -15.91 9.31
N HIS A 211 -2.02 -14.64 9.09
CA HIS A 211 -2.56 -13.77 10.13
C HIS A 211 -3.73 -12.93 9.61
N GLN A 212 -4.70 -12.64 10.48
CA GLN A 212 -5.85 -11.84 10.11
C GLN A 212 -5.48 -10.36 9.96
N VAL A 213 -5.89 -9.80 8.84
CA VAL A 213 -5.67 -8.41 8.46
C VAL A 213 -6.84 -7.93 7.60
N GLU A 214 -7.20 -6.67 7.74
CA GLU A 214 -8.25 -6.03 6.99
C GLU A 214 -7.71 -4.87 6.17
N PHE A 215 -8.33 -4.61 5.02
CA PHE A 215 -7.99 -3.51 4.13
C PHE A 215 -9.26 -2.77 3.69
N ARG A 216 -9.18 -1.45 3.56
CA ARG A 216 -10.26 -0.62 2.99
C ARG A 216 -9.71 0.61 2.31
N ASN A 217 -10.60 1.37 1.68
CA ASN A 217 -10.26 2.63 1.02
C ASN A 217 -9.01 2.48 0.14
N ILE A 218 -9.02 1.51 -0.78
CA ILE A 218 -7.89 1.26 -1.65
C ILE A 218 -8.10 2.07 -2.93
N THR A 219 -7.30 3.12 -3.12
CA THR A 219 -7.43 4.03 -4.26
C THR A 219 -6.10 4.22 -4.97
N VAL A 220 -6.13 4.42 -6.28
CA VAL A 220 -4.96 4.70 -7.11
C VAL A 220 -5.15 6.02 -7.84
N ARG A 221 -4.14 6.89 -7.77
CA ARG A 221 -3.95 8.01 -8.68
C ARG A 221 -2.92 7.60 -9.72
N GLU A 222 -3.34 7.39 -10.95
CA GLU A 222 -2.40 7.20 -12.06
C GLU A 222 -1.74 8.53 -12.40
N MET A 223 -0.43 8.50 -12.54
CA MET A 223 0.41 9.68 -12.71
C MET A 223 1.06 9.64 -14.09
N GLN A 224 1.20 10.79 -14.73
CA GLN A 224 1.80 10.92 -16.04
C GLN A 224 3.03 11.80 -15.97
N ARG A 225 4.14 11.33 -16.56
CA ARG A 225 5.36 12.14 -16.66
C ARG A 225 5.13 13.32 -17.60
N VAL A 226 5.36 14.52 -17.11
CA VAL A 226 5.21 15.76 -17.88
C VAL A 226 6.52 16.09 -18.59
N ALA A 227 6.44 16.39 -19.88
CA ALA A 227 7.59 16.85 -20.66
C ALA A 227 7.92 18.31 -20.33
N SER A 228 8.62 18.55 -19.22
CA SER A 228 9.06 19.90 -18.80
C SER A 228 10.58 20.06 -18.90
N ARG A 229 11.07 21.30 -19.14
CA ARG A 229 12.50 21.62 -19.13
C ARG A 229 13.16 21.37 -17.76
N ARG A 230 12.37 21.26 -16.68
CA ARG A 230 12.82 20.94 -15.31
C ARG A 230 12.91 19.42 -15.06
N CYS A 231 12.49 18.61 -16.04
CA CYS A 231 12.38 17.15 -15.95
C CYS A 231 13.30 16.41 -16.92
N ARG A 232 14.24 17.15 -17.54
CA ARG A 232 15.33 16.62 -18.36
C ARG A 232 16.52 16.29 -17.50
#